data_AF-A0A6L7UWX3-F1
#
_entry.id   AF-A0A6L7UWX3-F1
#
_cell.length_a   1.000
_cell.length_b   1.000
_cell.length_c   1.000
_cell.angle_alpha   90.00
_cell.angle_beta   90.00
_cell.angle_gamma   90.00
#
_symmetry.space_group_name_H-M   'P 1'
#
loop_
_entity.id
_entity.type
_entity.pdbx_description
1 polymer ?
#
loop_
_entity_poly.entity_id
_entity_poly.type
_entity_poly.pdbx_seq_one_letter_code
_entity_poly.pdbx_strand_id
1 'polypeptide(L)'
;MGANLARGRVRGDCIECPFHHWQFDCEGGVKHVPYSDRPPGGVLASTYPLVDVHGDLYLFHRCDGSPEDVEQPPPYQAPRLPEVDSGQFVPRGRHSIGRVGMHIVEIAENGVDSAHFLPLHGRFRVPWTQIPIPGVEIVHRAEWSVSPERAWVSHADDNAILRVLGRQVSAFEARVRVSYIGPGSLLCFRFDLAGWGEIALYQTLLPVSPLEQQVDLRWFADRRLPRLLVWYIIGNWISQFVQDIEIWENKIHVPQPRLCRDDGPIYEMRRWYRQFLP
;
A
#
# COMPACT_ATOMS: atom_id res chain seq x y z
N MET A 1 -17.79 -14.38 26.12
CA MET A 1 -16.98 -15.62 26.25
C MET A 1 -16.04 -15.85 25.06
N GLY A 2 -15.47 -14.80 24.44
CA GLY A 2 -14.40 -14.96 23.44
C GLY A 2 -14.77 -15.65 22.11
N ALA A 3 -16.05 -15.81 21.78
CA ALA A 3 -16.46 -16.41 20.51
C ALA A 3 -16.08 -15.50 19.33
N ASN A 4 -15.64 -16.10 18.23
CA ASN A 4 -15.26 -15.37 17.02
C ASN A 4 -16.52 -14.78 16.34
N LEU A 5 -16.72 -13.47 16.48
CA LEU A 5 -17.86 -12.74 15.89
C LEU A 5 -17.84 -12.78 14.36
N ALA A 6 -16.67 -12.92 13.71
CA ALA A 6 -16.57 -13.05 12.26
C ALA A 6 -17.19 -14.36 11.72
N ARG A 7 -17.44 -15.35 12.59
CA ARG A 7 -18.21 -16.56 12.26
C ARG A 7 -19.71 -16.43 12.58
N GLY A 8 -20.15 -15.25 12.99
CA GLY A 8 -21.54 -14.90 13.25
C GLY A 8 -22.31 -14.53 12.00
N ARG A 9 -23.33 -13.68 12.15
CA ARG A 9 -24.11 -13.13 11.04
C ARG A 9 -24.56 -11.71 11.33
N VAL A 10 -24.71 -10.90 10.29
CA VAL A 10 -25.30 -9.56 10.42
C VAL A 10 -26.81 -9.69 10.66
N ARG A 11 -27.34 -8.92 11.60
CA ARG A 11 -28.77 -8.83 11.91
C ARG A 11 -29.13 -7.38 12.19
N GLY A 12 -29.84 -6.73 11.25
CA GLY A 12 -30.00 -5.27 11.27
C GLY A 12 -28.64 -4.59 11.22
N ASP A 13 -28.43 -3.60 12.09
CA ASP A 13 -27.17 -2.86 12.22
C ASP A 13 -26.20 -3.48 13.25
N CYS A 14 -26.36 -4.78 13.55
CA CYS A 14 -25.56 -5.49 14.54
C CYS A 14 -24.91 -6.75 13.97
N ILE A 15 -23.76 -7.12 14.53
CA ILE A 15 -23.19 -8.47 14.37
C ILE A 15 -23.71 -9.39 15.48
N GLU A 16 -24.32 -10.50 15.09
CA GLU A 16 -24.85 -11.50 16.01
C GLU A 16 -23.82 -12.63 16.23
N CYS A 17 -23.44 -12.83 17.49
CA CYS A 17 -22.49 -13.85 17.92
C CYS A 17 -23.00 -15.27 17.63
N PRO A 18 -22.18 -16.17 17.06
CA PRO A 18 -22.62 -17.53 16.71
C PRO A 18 -22.85 -18.45 17.91
N PHE A 19 -22.37 -18.08 19.11
CA PHE A 19 -22.43 -18.95 20.29
C PHE A 19 -23.72 -18.74 21.10
N HIS A 20 -24.04 -17.49 21.43
CA HIS A 20 -25.18 -17.17 22.31
C HIS A 20 -26.12 -16.12 21.71
N HIS A 21 -25.91 -15.78 20.43
CA HIS A 21 -26.74 -14.83 19.68
C HIS A 21 -26.83 -13.41 20.28
N TRP A 22 -25.82 -13.00 21.06
CA TRP A 22 -25.66 -11.60 21.47
C TRP A 22 -25.41 -10.73 20.25
N GLN A 23 -26.06 -9.58 20.18
CA GLN A 23 -25.93 -8.63 19.08
C GLN A 23 -25.11 -7.43 19.53
N PHE A 24 -24.05 -7.14 18.79
CA PHE A 24 -23.14 -6.02 19.02
C PHE A 24 -23.32 -4.99 17.90
N ASP A 25 -23.44 -3.72 18.24
CA ASP A 25 -23.53 -2.63 17.27
C ASP A 25 -22.14 -2.20 16.73
N CYS A 26 -22.13 -1.19 15.86
CA CYS A 26 -20.91 -0.60 15.30
C CYS A 26 -20.07 0.22 16.30
N GLU A 27 -20.59 0.49 17.49
CA GLU A 27 -19.92 1.17 18.61
C GLU A 27 -19.30 0.15 19.58
N GLY A 28 -19.55 -1.15 19.37
CA GLY A 28 -19.05 -2.25 20.18
C GLY A 28 -19.93 -2.56 21.41
N GLY A 29 -21.08 -1.90 21.53
CA GLY A 29 -22.06 -2.09 22.60
C GLY A 29 -23.01 -3.25 22.33
N VAL A 30 -23.52 -3.89 23.40
CA VAL A 30 -24.49 -4.98 23.29
C VAL A 30 -25.90 -4.41 23.19
N LYS A 31 -26.56 -4.57 22.03
CA LYS A 31 -27.94 -4.10 21.81
C LYS A 31 -29.00 -5.11 22.22
N HIS A 32 -28.70 -6.39 22.07
CA HIS A 32 -29.67 -7.44 22.33
C HIS A 32 -29.02 -8.73 22.85
N VAL A 33 -29.61 -9.29 23.89
CA VAL A 33 -29.29 -10.62 24.43
C VAL A 33 -30.58 -11.44 24.39
N PRO A 34 -30.65 -12.53 23.61
CA PRO A 34 -31.92 -13.22 23.35
C PRO A 34 -32.64 -13.77 24.59
N TYR A 35 -31.91 -13.98 25.68
CA TYR A 35 -32.39 -14.60 26.91
C TYR A 35 -32.38 -13.65 28.11
N SER A 36 -32.23 -12.33 27.89
CA SER A 36 -32.26 -11.34 28.96
C SER A 36 -32.89 -10.03 28.48
N ASP A 37 -33.83 -9.51 29.26
CA ASP A 37 -34.42 -8.18 29.06
C ASP A 37 -33.50 -7.05 29.55
N ARG A 38 -32.36 -7.39 30.17
CA ARG A 38 -31.37 -6.45 30.69
C ARG A 38 -29.98 -6.80 30.13
N PRO A 39 -29.64 -6.34 28.92
CA PRO A 39 -28.29 -6.51 28.38
C PRO A 39 -27.27 -5.76 29.26
N PRO A 40 -26.02 -6.23 29.36
CA PRO A 40 -24.98 -5.50 30.05
C PRO A 40 -24.72 -4.17 29.32
N GLY A 41 -24.55 -3.09 30.08
CA GLY A 41 -24.14 -1.80 29.53
C GLY A 41 -22.63 -1.76 29.22
N GLY A 42 -22.24 -0.79 28.40
CA GLY A 42 -20.85 -0.52 28.04
C GLY A 42 -20.41 -1.13 26.70
N VAL A 43 -19.18 -0.79 26.30
CA VAL A 43 -18.52 -1.28 25.08
C VAL A 43 -17.78 -2.58 25.41
N LEU A 44 -18.21 -3.68 24.79
CA LEU A 44 -17.67 -5.02 25.04
C LEU A 44 -16.94 -5.62 23.84
N ALA A 45 -16.95 -4.93 22.70
CA ALA A 45 -16.17 -5.27 21.51
C ALA A 45 -15.35 -4.06 21.06
N SER A 46 -14.09 -4.28 20.69
CA SER A 46 -13.26 -3.24 20.09
C SER A 46 -13.80 -2.85 18.72
N THR A 47 -13.81 -1.56 18.44
CA THR A 47 -14.18 -0.99 17.14
C THR A 47 -13.02 -0.17 16.59
N TYR A 48 -13.02 0.05 15.29
CA TYR A 48 -11.96 0.78 14.60
C TYR A 48 -12.59 1.83 13.68
N PRO A 49 -12.01 3.04 13.58
CA PRO A 49 -12.41 3.99 12.56
C PRO A 49 -12.21 3.38 11.17
N LEU A 50 -13.27 3.38 10.36
CA LEU A 50 -13.29 2.87 8.99
C LEU A 50 -13.59 4.00 8.01
N VAL A 51 -12.97 3.94 6.83
CA VAL A 51 -13.29 4.80 5.71
C VAL A 51 -13.36 3.98 4.42
N ASP A 52 -14.42 4.19 3.64
CA ASP A 52 -14.50 3.69 2.26
C ASP A 52 -13.79 4.69 1.34
N VAL A 53 -12.77 4.20 0.64
CA VAL A 53 -12.12 4.93 -0.43
C VAL A 53 -12.16 4.07 -1.69
N HIS A 54 -12.95 4.54 -2.67
CA HIS A 54 -13.08 3.93 -3.99
C HIS A 54 -13.54 2.46 -3.94
N GLY A 55 -14.31 2.08 -2.92
CA GLY A 55 -14.80 0.72 -2.71
C GLY A 55 -13.77 -0.22 -2.08
N ASP A 56 -12.69 0.30 -1.50
CA ASP A 56 -11.84 -0.40 -0.54
C ASP A 56 -12.09 0.17 0.87
N LEU A 57 -12.05 -0.69 1.88
CA LEU A 57 -12.19 -0.30 3.27
C LEU A 57 -10.81 -0.16 3.91
N TYR A 58 -10.54 1.01 4.46
CA TYR A 58 -9.33 1.29 5.24
C TYR A 58 -9.71 1.41 6.71
N LEU A 59 -8.94 0.74 7.55
CA LEU A 59 -9.01 0.88 8.99
C LEU A 59 -7.84 1.70 9.49
N PHE A 60 -8.07 2.48 10.53
CA PHE A 60 -7.00 3.15 11.25
C PHE A 60 -6.71 2.42 12.56
N HIS A 61 -5.43 2.16 12.85
CA HIS A 61 -4.97 1.42 14.02
C HIS A 61 -4.02 2.28 14.85
N ARG A 62 -4.32 2.46 16.15
CA ARG A 62 -3.40 3.03 17.15
C ARG A 62 -2.85 1.94 18.05
N CYS A 63 -1.55 2.04 18.35
CA CYS A 63 -0.79 1.01 19.06
C CYS A 63 -0.63 1.28 20.57
N ASP A 64 -1.03 2.45 21.05
CA ASP A 64 -0.89 2.92 22.45
C ASP A 64 -1.83 2.22 23.44
N GLY A 65 -2.80 1.45 22.96
CA GLY A 65 -3.56 0.51 23.79
C GLY A 65 -4.53 1.16 24.77
N SER A 66 -4.85 2.45 24.60
CA SER A 66 -5.92 3.08 25.36
C SER A 66 -7.28 2.79 24.69
N PRO A 67 -8.32 2.37 25.43
CA PRO A 67 -9.67 2.23 24.90
C PRO A 67 -10.26 3.56 24.38
N GLU A 68 -9.71 4.69 24.83
CA GLU A 68 -10.14 6.06 24.51
C GLU A 68 -9.68 6.50 23.11
N ASP A 69 -8.77 5.76 22.48
CA ASP A 69 -8.20 6.10 21.19
C ASP A 69 -9.11 5.79 19.99
N VAL A 70 -10.15 5.00 20.18
CA VAL A 70 -11.17 4.79 19.13
C VAL A 70 -12.00 6.06 18.90
N GLU A 71 -12.05 6.98 19.85
CA GLU A 71 -12.88 8.19 19.78
C GLU A 71 -12.23 9.33 18.99
N GLN A 72 -10.90 9.40 18.90
CA GLN A 72 -10.26 10.49 18.15
C GLN A 72 -10.14 10.13 16.66
N PRO A 73 -10.41 11.06 15.73
CA PRO A 73 -10.28 10.80 14.31
C PRO A 73 -8.82 10.45 13.93
N PRO A 74 -8.60 9.66 12.87
CA PRO A 74 -7.25 9.41 12.36
C PRO A 74 -6.49 10.74 12.13
N PRO A 75 -5.22 10.85 12.56
CA PRO A 75 -4.43 12.07 12.43
C PRO A 75 -4.05 12.37 10.97
N TYR A 76 -4.32 11.44 10.06
CA TYR A 76 -4.14 11.58 8.64
C TYR A 76 -5.24 10.85 7.87
N GLN A 77 -5.56 11.38 6.68
CA GLN A 77 -6.63 10.85 5.84
C GLN A 77 -6.11 9.78 4.89
N ALA A 78 -6.96 8.79 4.62
CA ALA A 78 -6.71 7.87 3.52
C ALA A 78 -6.66 8.64 2.18
N PRO A 79 -5.70 8.33 1.29
CA PRO A 79 -5.53 9.03 0.02
C PRO A 79 -6.73 8.78 -0.89
N ARG A 80 -7.52 9.82 -1.15
CA ARG A 80 -8.58 9.79 -2.15
C ARG A 80 -8.09 10.45 -3.43
N LEU A 81 -8.25 9.77 -4.57
CA LEU A 81 -8.03 10.33 -5.90
C LEU A 81 -9.26 11.10 -6.40
N PRO A 82 -9.22 12.44 -6.52
CA PRO A 82 -10.34 13.23 -7.05
C PRO A 82 -10.72 12.87 -8.49
N GLU A 83 -9.77 12.34 -9.26
CA GLU A 83 -9.97 11.92 -10.65
C GLU A 83 -10.89 10.69 -10.75
N VAL A 84 -10.90 9.83 -9.74
CA VAL A 84 -11.85 8.72 -9.66
C VAL A 84 -13.25 9.24 -9.31
N ASP A 85 -13.33 10.19 -8.38
CA ASP A 85 -14.60 10.83 -7.99
C ASP A 85 -15.25 11.60 -9.14
N SER A 86 -14.44 12.25 -9.98
CA SER A 86 -14.92 12.97 -11.17
C SER A 86 -15.22 12.07 -12.36
N GLY A 87 -14.86 10.77 -12.29
CA GLY A 87 -15.00 9.81 -13.37
C GLY A 87 -13.98 9.98 -14.51
N GLN A 88 -12.95 10.82 -14.32
CA GLN A 88 -11.81 10.90 -15.24
C GLN A 88 -11.02 9.60 -15.21
N PHE A 89 -10.73 9.09 -14.01
CA PHE A 89 -10.11 7.80 -13.80
C PHE A 89 -11.19 6.74 -13.59
N VAL A 90 -11.01 5.59 -14.24
CA VAL A 90 -11.91 4.43 -14.12
C VAL A 90 -11.14 3.25 -13.55
N PRO A 91 -11.79 2.36 -12.78
CA PRO A 91 -11.16 1.15 -12.29
C PRO A 91 -10.71 0.27 -13.46
N ARG A 92 -9.45 -0.19 -13.41
CA ARG A 92 -8.85 -1.01 -14.47
C ARG A 92 -8.44 -2.40 -14.00
N GLY A 93 -8.25 -2.61 -12.71
CA GLY A 93 -8.06 -3.95 -12.14
C GLY A 93 -7.66 -3.95 -10.68
N ARG A 94 -7.55 -5.15 -10.14
CA ARG A 94 -7.05 -5.47 -8.80
C ARG A 94 -6.28 -6.77 -8.84
N HIS A 95 -5.31 -6.94 -7.95
CA HIS A 95 -4.53 -8.16 -7.84
C HIS A 95 -4.07 -8.36 -6.40
N SER A 96 -4.24 -9.56 -5.87
CA SER A 96 -3.69 -9.93 -4.57
C SER A 96 -2.35 -10.62 -4.80
N ILE A 97 -1.28 -10.05 -4.25
CA ILE A 97 0.05 -10.67 -4.26
C ILE A 97 0.08 -11.80 -3.23
N GLY A 98 -0.64 -11.64 -2.12
CA GLY A 98 -0.70 -12.60 -1.03
C GLY A 98 0.20 -12.18 0.14
N ARG A 99 0.63 -13.18 0.92
CA ARG A 99 1.52 -12.97 2.06
C ARG A 99 2.96 -12.86 1.58
N VAL A 100 3.64 -11.81 2.00
CA VAL A 100 5.06 -11.55 1.73
C VAL A 100 5.80 -11.53 3.05
N GLY A 101 6.84 -12.36 3.15
CA GLY A 101 7.74 -12.39 4.31
C GLY A 101 8.70 -11.20 4.33
N MET A 102 8.36 -10.13 5.07
CA MET A 102 9.24 -8.97 5.24
C MET A 102 8.87 -8.11 6.45
N HIS A 103 9.82 -7.33 6.95
CA HIS A 103 9.52 -6.24 7.87
C HIS A 103 8.85 -5.08 7.10
N ILE A 104 7.80 -4.47 7.63
CA ILE A 104 7.02 -3.45 6.91
C ILE A 104 7.86 -2.24 6.46
N VAL A 105 8.88 -1.85 7.23
CA VAL A 105 9.78 -0.73 6.89
C VAL A 105 10.56 -0.96 5.58
N GLU A 106 10.75 -2.21 5.16
CA GLU A 106 11.53 -2.56 3.97
C GLU A 106 10.96 -1.88 2.72
N ILE A 107 9.63 -1.75 2.62
CA ILE A 107 8.99 -1.07 1.48
C ILE A 107 9.38 0.41 1.39
N ALA A 108 9.52 1.08 2.54
CA ALA A 108 9.92 2.47 2.61
C ALA A 108 11.43 2.64 2.36
N GLU A 109 12.25 1.69 2.82
CA GLU A 109 13.69 1.63 2.48
C GLU A 109 13.94 1.47 0.99
N ASN A 110 13.11 0.67 0.31
CA ASN A 110 13.21 0.48 -1.14
C ASN A 110 12.95 1.78 -1.90
N GLY A 111 12.13 2.68 -1.36
CA GLY A 111 11.88 3.99 -1.95
C GLY A 111 13.07 4.94 -1.95
N VAL A 112 14.08 4.68 -1.12
CA VAL A 112 15.30 5.50 -1.03
C VAL A 112 16.56 4.74 -1.44
N ASP A 113 16.47 3.45 -1.74
CA ASP A 113 17.56 2.66 -2.29
C ASP A 113 17.56 2.80 -3.80
N SER A 114 18.29 3.78 -4.36
CA SER A 114 18.41 3.89 -5.82
C SER A 114 19.39 2.86 -6.42
N ALA A 115 20.24 2.25 -5.60
CA ALA A 115 21.31 1.37 -6.04
C ALA A 115 20.78 0.00 -6.50
N HIS A 116 19.65 -0.48 -5.94
CA HIS A 116 19.07 -1.77 -6.34
C HIS A 116 18.48 -1.77 -7.76
N PHE A 117 18.10 -0.61 -8.32
CA PHE A 117 17.46 -0.55 -9.64
C PHE A 117 18.33 -1.15 -10.74
N LEU A 118 19.64 -0.88 -10.75
CA LEU A 118 20.53 -1.39 -11.79
C LEU A 118 20.68 -2.93 -11.76
N PRO A 119 21.08 -3.56 -10.64
CA PRO A 119 21.23 -5.02 -10.57
C PRO A 119 19.90 -5.78 -10.61
N LEU A 120 18.82 -5.22 -10.05
CA LEU A 120 17.54 -5.93 -9.92
C LEU A 120 16.58 -5.62 -11.07
N HIS A 121 16.43 -4.35 -11.44
CA HIS A 121 15.41 -3.90 -12.40
C HIS A 121 15.96 -3.45 -13.76
N GLY A 122 17.29 -3.39 -13.92
CA GLY A 122 17.93 -2.84 -15.12
C GLY A 122 17.66 -3.64 -16.39
N ARG A 123 17.33 -4.93 -16.29
CA ARG A 123 16.92 -5.76 -17.42
C ARG A 123 15.41 -5.67 -17.61
N PHE A 124 14.97 -5.16 -18.75
CA PHE A 124 13.55 -5.13 -19.09
C PHE A 124 13.03 -6.56 -19.25
N ARG A 125 11.85 -6.84 -18.69
CA ARG A 125 11.21 -8.16 -18.76
C ARG A 125 9.86 -8.08 -19.46
N VAL A 126 9.45 -9.19 -20.09
CA VAL A 126 8.11 -9.31 -20.65
C VAL A 126 7.09 -9.14 -19.51
N PRO A 127 6.14 -8.19 -19.61
CA PRO A 127 5.18 -7.92 -18.53
C PRO A 127 4.49 -9.18 -18.02
N TRP A 128 4.24 -9.25 -16.72
CA TRP A 128 3.62 -10.40 -16.04
C TRP A 128 4.47 -11.68 -16.02
N THR A 129 5.71 -11.61 -16.51
CA THR A 129 6.64 -12.73 -16.52
C THR A 129 7.99 -12.30 -15.94
N GLN A 130 8.86 -13.28 -15.73
CA GLN A 130 10.25 -13.06 -15.36
C GLN A 130 11.22 -13.25 -16.54
N ILE A 131 10.72 -13.21 -17.78
CA ILE A 131 11.53 -13.45 -18.98
C ILE A 131 12.19 -12.14 -19.43
N PRO A 132 13.53 -12.03 -19.42
CA PRO A 132 14.21 -10.83 -19.88
C PRO A 132 14.06 -10.65 -21.40
N ILE A 133 13.98 -9.40 -21.84
CA ILE A 133 13.99 -9.03 -23.27
C ILE A 133 15.43 -8.66 -23.66
N PRO A 134 16.11 -9.46 -24.50
CA PRO A 134 17.50 -9.19 -24.88
C PRO A 134 17.67 -7.80 -25.50
N GLY A 135 18.66 -7.05 -25.04
CA GLY A 135 19.00 -5.73 -25.55
C GLY A 135 18.02 -4.61 -25.17
N VAL A 136 17.09 -4.85 -24.24
CA VAL A 136 16.20 -3.84 -23.70
C VAL A 136 16.47 -3.64 -22.21
N GLU A 137 16.78 -2.41 -21.83
CA GLU A 137 17.19 -2.02 -20.49
C GLU A 137 16.31 -0.85 -20.00
N ILE A 138 16.16 -0.74 -18.68
CA ILE A 138 15.53 0.42 -18.03
C ILE A 138 16.57 1.10 -17.16
N VAL A 139 16.68 2.42 -17.29
CA VAL A 139 17.45 3.24 -16.39
C VAL A 139 16.49 4.05 -15.54
N HIS A 140 16.61 3.89 -14.22
CA HIS A 140 15.83 4.61 -13.23
C HIS A 140 16.65 5.79 -12.68
N ARG A 141 15.97 6.89 -12.38
CA ARG A 141 16.56 8.06 -11.72
C ARG A 141 15.60 8.49 -10.63
N ALA A 142 15.82 7.92 -9.45
CA ALA A 142 14.98 8.10 -8.29
C ALA A 142 15.52 9.20 -7.36
N GLU A 143 14.62 10.06 -6.88
CA GLU A 143 14.84 11.04 -5.82
C GLU A 143 13.80 10.85 -4.73
N TRP A 144 14.16 11.09 -3.48
CA TRP A 144 13.24 11.00 -2.35
C TRP A 144 13.10 12.32 -1.61
N SER A 145 11.88 12.60 -1.16
CA SER A 145 11.57 13.80 -0.36
C SER A 145 10.40 13.56 0.60
N VAL A 146 10.30 14.37 1.64
CA VAL A 146 9.11 14.43 2.51
C VAL A 146 8.16 15.48 1.96
N SER A 147 6.85 15.20 2.00
CA SER A 147 5.84 16.17 1.58
C SER A 147 5.91 17.43 2.44
N PRO A 148 6.00 18.64 1.85
CA PRO A 148 6.02 19.89 2.59
C PRO A 148 4.65 20.21 3.24
N GLU A 149 3.57 19.65 2.71
CA GLU A 149 2.20 19.91 3.16
C GLU A 149 1.71 18.87 4.19
N ARG A 150 2.24 17.65 4.13
CA ARG A 150 1.74 16.50 4.88
C ARG A 150 2.91 15.73 5.49
N ALA A 151 3.22 15.99 6.76
CA ALA A 151 4.35 15.37 7.46
C ALA A 151 4.32 13.83 7.45
N TRP A 152 3.12 13.25 7.36
CA TRP A 152 2.90 11.79 7.28
C TRP A 152 3.05 11.21 5.85
N VAL A 153 3.48 12.00 4.88
CA VAL A 153 3.69 11.56 3.48
C VAL A 153 5.13 11.79 3.06
N SER A 154 5.74 10.79 2.43
CA SER A 154 6.99 10.95 1.68
C SER A 154 6.82 10.48 0.24
N HIS A 155 7.68 10.97 -0.65
CA HIS A 155 7.64 10.73 -2.08
C HIS A 155 8.94 10.10 -2.56
N ALA A 156 8.84 9.09 -3.41
CA ALA A 156 9.92 8.67 -4.30
C ALA A 156 9.50 9.00 -5.73
N ASP A 157 10.23 9.92 -6.36
CA ASP A 157 10.04 10.36 -7.74
C ASP A 157 11.06 9.64 -8.62
N ASP A 158 10.59 8.85 -9.58
CA ASP A 158 11.44 8.10 -10.50
C ASP A 158 11.13 8.44 -11.96
N ASN A 159 12.18 8.68 -12.73
CA ASN A 159 12.10 8.79 -14.18
C ASN A 159 12.65 7.50 -14.82
N ALA A 160 11.74 6.68 -15.33
CA ALA A 160 12.09 5.43 -15.99
C ALA A 160 12.34 5.68 -17.48
N ILE A 161 13.57 5.37 -17.93
CA ILE A 161 14.02 5.60 -19.30
C ILE A 161 14.35 4.27 -19.97
N LEU A 162 13.61 3.93 -21.02
CA LEU A 162 13.86 2.74 -21.81
C LEU A 162 15.07 2.93 -22.75
N ARG A 163 15.97 1.94 -22.77
CA ARG A 163 17.07 1.83 -23.72
C ARG A 163 16.93 0.55 -24.54
N VAL A 164 17.05 0.67 -25.86
CA VAL A 164 17.04 -0.45 -26.80
C VAL A 164 18.36 -0.47 -27.56
N LEU A 165 19.10 -1.56 -27.45
CA LEU A 165 20.43 -1.73 -28.05
C LEU A 165 21.36 -0.55 -27.71
N GLY A 166 21.34 -0.11 -26.45
CA GLY A 166 22.13 1.00 -25.93
C GLY A 166 21.63 2.42 -26.27
N ARG A 167 20.58 2.55 -27.11
CA ARG A 167 20.01 3.84 -27.49
C ARG A 167 18.77 4.17 -26.66
N GLN A 168 18.72 5.38 -26.12
CA GLN A 168 17.55 5.88 -25.40
C GLN A 168 16.37 6.07 -26.35
N VAL A 169 15.19 5.62 -25.90
CA VAL A 169 13.93 5.80 -26.65
C VAL A 169 13.04 6.78 -25.88
N SER A 170 13.12 8.07 -26.23
CA SER A 170 12.40 9.15 -25.53
C SER A 170 10.87 9.04 -25.60
N ALA A 171 10.33 8.31 -26.58
CA ALA A 171 8.89 8.07 -26.69
C ALA A 171 8.31 7.20 -25.55
N PHE A 172 9.17 6.56 -24.75
CA PHE A 172 8.78 5.68 -23.64
C PHE A 172 9.39 6.12 -22.30
N GLU A 173 9.42 7.43 -22.07
CA GLU A 173 9.71 7.98 -20.74
C GLU A 173 8.43 7.96 -19.89
N ALA A 174 8.53 7.36 -18.71
CA ALA A 174 7.45 7.37 -17.73
C ALA A 174 7.96 8.02 -16.45
N ARG A 175 7.18 8.97 -15.93
CA ARG A 175 7.45 9.56 -14.62
C ARG A 175 6.56 8.88 -13.60
N VAL A 176 7.19 8.34 -12.57
CA VAL A 176 6.50 7.63 -11.50
C VAL A 176 6.69 8.40 -10.22
N ARG A 177 5.59 8.86 -9.63
CA ARG A 177 5.59 9.36 -8.25
C ARG A 177 4.98 8.31 -7.35
N VAL A 178 5.78 7.80 -6.42
CA VAL A 178 5.31 6.94 -5.33
C VAL A 178 5.09 7.81 -4.11
N SER A 179 3.88 7.75 -3.54
CA SER A 179 3.59 8.41 -2.26
C SER A 179 3.43 7.36 -1.17
N TYR A 180 4.33 7.39 -0.19
CA TYR A 180 4.27 6.59 1.02
C TYR A 180 3.43 7.31 2.05
N ILE A 181 2.34 6.71 2.50
CA ILE A 181 1.35 7.37 3.34
C ILE A 181 1.27 6.65 4.68
N GLY A 182 1.59 7.38 5.75
CA GLY A 182 1.66 6.83 7.10
C GLY A 182 2.80 5.80 7.24
N PRO A 183 2.66 4.80 8.12
CA PRO A 183 3.71 3.82 8.46
C PRO A 183 4.04 2.79 7.35
N GLY A 184 3.77 3.07 6.09
CA GLY A 184 4.06 2.13 5.00
C GLY A 184 3.01 1.04 4.83
N SER A 185 1.79 1.25 5.31
CA SER A 185 0.63 0.38 5.02
C SER A 185 -0.05 0.72 3.69
N LEU A 186 0.26 1.87 3.10
CA LEU A 186 -0.39 2.35 1.89
C LEU A 186 0.57 3.17 1.03
N LEU A 187 0.71 2.76 -0.22
CA LEU A 187 1.45 3.45 -1.25
C LEU A 187 0.49 3.81 -2.38
N CYS A 188 0.68 5.01 -2.94
CA CYS A 188 -0.01 5.44 -4.15
C CYS A 188 1.03 5.76 -5.22
N PHE A 189 1.09 4.95 -6.27
CA PHE A 189 1.91 5.17 -7.44
C PHE A 189 1.09 5.95 -8.48
N ARG A 190 1.67 7.00 -9.04
CA ARG A 190 1.13 7.74 -10.18
C ARG A 190 2.12 7.64 -11.34
N PHE A 191 1.70 6.99 -12.42
CA PHE A 191 2.47 6.83 -13.65
C PHE A 191 1.99 7.84 -14.68
N ASP A 192 2.73 8.93 -14.86
CA ASP A 192 2.53 9.91 -15.93
C ASP A 192 3.20 9.40 -17.21
N LEU A 193 2.38 9.09 -18.22
CA LEU A 193 2.81 8.55 -19.50
C LEU A 193 3.02 9.67 -20.55
N ALA A 194 3.58 10.80 -20.12
CA ALA A 194 4.07 11.90 -20.97
C ALA A 194 3.07 12.30 -22.09
N GLY A 195 1.89 12.78 -21.69
CA GLY A 195 0.86 13.30 -22.59
C GLY A 195 -0.16 12.28 -23.09
N TRP A 196 0.02 10.99 -22.79
CA TRP A 196 -0.97 9.95 -23.11
C TRP A 196 -2.07 9.83 -22.05
N GLY A 197 -1.77 10.21 -20.82
CA GLY A 197 -2.63 10.09 -19.66
C GLY A 197 -1.86 9.56 -18.46
N GLU A 198 -2.60 9.22 -17.41
CA GLU A 198 -2.02 8.76 -16.16
C GLU A 198 -2.69 7.47 -15.65
N ILE A 199 -1.90 6.64 -14.97
CA ILE A 199 -2.36 5.45 -14.24
C ILE A 199 -2.07 5.70 -12.75
N ALA A 200 -3.04 5.40 -11.89
CA ALA A 200 -2.86 5.40 -10.45
C ALA A 200 -2.99 3.97 -9.90
N LEU A 201 -2.03 3.53 -9.09
CA LEU A 201 -2.02 2.21 -8.45
C LEU A 201 -1.89 2.39 -6.94
N TYR A 202 -2.86 1.89 -6.20
CA TYR A 202 -2.73 1.66 -4.77
C TYR A 202 -2.07 0.31 -4.53
N GLN A 203 -1.07 0.32 -3.66
CA GLN A 203 -0.50 -0.86 -3.03
C GLN A 203 -0.74 -0.75 -1.53
N THR A 204 -1.39 -1.76 -0.97
CA THR A 204 -1.67 -1.86 0.46
C THR A 204 -0.78 -2.92 1.07
N LEU A 205 -0.33 -2.67 2.31
CA LEU A 205 0.39 -3.61 3.14
C LEU A 205 -0.32 -3.70 4.48
N LEU A 206 -0.99 -4.83 4.72
CA LEU A 206 -1.62 -5.13 5.99
C LEU A 206 -0.68 -6.03 6.81
N PRO A 207 -0.12 -5.55 7.94
CA PRO A 207 0.64 -6.40 8.84
C PRO A 207 -0.22 -7.53 9.41
N VAL A 208 0.13 -8.77 9.08
CA VAL A 208 -0.49 -9.97 9.65
C VAL A 208 0.34 -10.49 10.83
N SER A 209 1.66 -10.29 10.75
CA SER A 209 2.60 -10.51 11.84
C SER A 209 3.80 -9.56 11.70
N PRO A 210 4.74 -9.48 12.67
CA PRO A 210 5.87 -8.55 12.60
C PRO A 210 6.71 -8.62 11.32
N LEU A 211 6.82 -9.80 10.70
CA LEU A 211 7.59 -10.05 9.48
C LEU A 211 6.74 -10.63 8.34
N GLU A 212 5.42 -10.44 8.38
CA GLU A 212 4.54 -10.94 7.32
C GLU A 212 3.48 -9.90 6.98
N GLN A 213 3.44 -9.50 5.71
CA GLN A 213 2.53 -8.48 5.19
C GLN A 213 1.60 -9.11 4.16
N GLN A 214 0.30 -8.87 4.28
CA GLN A 214 -0.65 -9.16 3.21
C GLN A 214 -0.61 -7.97 2.23
N VAL A 215 -0.27 -8.25 0.96
CA VAL A 215 -0.09 -7.23 -0.07
C VAL A 215 -1.17 -7.32 -1.13
N ASP A 216 -1.88 -6.21 -1.34
CA ASP A 216 -2.96 -6.10 -2.32
C ASP A 216 -2.82 -4.84 -3.17
N LEU A 217 -3.13 -4.99 -4.46
CA LEU A 217 -2.96 -4.00 -5.51
C LEU A 217 -4.31 -3.63 -6.12
N ARG A 218 -4.54 -2.35 -6.37
CA ARG A 218 -5.69 -1.87 -7.12
C ARG A 218 -5.33 -0.66 -7.96
N TRP A 219 -5.70 -0.68 -9.24
CA TRP A 219 -5.35 0.41 -10.14
C TRP A 219 -6.53 0.98 -10.92
N PHE A 220 -6.40 2.27 -11.17
CA PHE A 220 -7.28 3.13 -11.93
C PHE A 220 -6.45 3.78 -13.03
N ALA A 221 -7.08 4.21 -14.11
CA ALA A 221 -6.38 4.95 -15.16
C ALA A 221 -7.34 5.92 -15.81
N ASP A 222 -6.78 6.94 -16.46
CA ASP A 222 -7.54 7.80 -17.34
C ASP A 222 -8.42 6.97 -18.29
N ARG A 223 -9.70 7.31 -18.37
CA ARG A 223 -10.69 6.59 -19.17
C ARG A 223 -10.28 6.45 -20.63
N ARG A 224 -9.51 7.41 -21.15
CA ARG A 224 -9.03 7.44 -22.54
C ARG A 224 -7.86 6.50 -22.79
N LEU A 225 -7.13 6.09 -21.75
CA LEU A 225 -5.98 5.20 -21.91
C LEU A 225 -6.43 3.81 -22.40
N PRO A 226 -5.79 3.26 -23.46
CA PRO A 226 -6.08 1.91 -23.93
C PRO A 226 -5.84 0.87 -22.85
N ARG A 227 -6.78 -0.07 -22.68
CA ARG A 227 -6.68 -1.14 -21.65
C ARG A 227 -5.40 -1.97 -21.78
N LEU A 228 -4.93 -2.22 -23.01
CA LEU A 228 -3.71 -2.98 -23.26
C LEU A 228 -2.45 -2.23 -22.78
N LEU A 229 -2.42 -0.90 -22.95
CA LEU A 229 -1.32 -0.08 -22.44
C LEU A 229 -1.30 -0.08 -20.91
N VAL A 230 -2.46 0.06 -20.27
CA VAL A 230 -2.56 -0.05 -18.80
C VAL A 230 -2.10 -1.44 -18.32
N TRP A 231 -2.55 -2.50 -18.98
CA TRP A 231 -2.12 -3.87 -18.68
C TRP A 231 -0.61 -4.06 -18.85
N TYR A 232 -0.01 -3.44 -19.86
CA TYR A 232 1.44 -3.50 -20.09
C TYR A 232 2.23 -2.81 -18.97
N ILE A 233 1.86 -1.58 -18.61
CA ILE A 233 2.56 -0.80 -17.56
C ILE A 233 2.43 -1.49 -16.20
N ILE A 234 1.22 -1.89 -15.81
CA ILE A 234 0.99 -2.58 -14.54
C ILE A 234 1.72 -3.94 -14.52
N GLY A 235 1.72 -4.67 -15.63
CA GLY A 235 2.43 -5.94 -15.71
C GLY A 235 3.93 -5.81 -15.58
N ASN A 236 4.51 -4.73 -16.12
CA ASN A 236 5.93 -4.45 -15.95
C ASN A 236 6.26 -4.10 -14.48
N TRP A 237 5.44 -3.25 -13.85
CA TRP A 237 5.57 -2.93 -12.43
C TRP A 237 5.46 -4.17 -11.54
N ILE A 238 4.48 -5.05 -11.78
CA ILE A 238 4.33 -6.31 -11.02
C ILE A 238 5.56 -7.21 -11.22
N SER A 239 6.09 -7.30 -12.44
CA SER A 239 7.31 -8.07 -12.69
C SER A 239 8.52 -7.53 -11.91
N GLN A 240 8.64 -6.21 -11.71
CA GLN A 240 9.67 -5.60 -10.86
C GLN A 240 9.41 -5.91 -9.38
N PHE A 241 8.19 -5.69 -8.91
CA PHE A 241 7.80 -5.95 -7.52
C PHE A 241 8.01 -7.41 -7.09
N VAL A 242 7.78 -8.38 -7.98
CA VAL A 242 8.06 -9.80 -7.72
C VAL A 242 9.56 -10.06 -7.52
N GLN A 243 10.44 -9.30 -8.16
CA GLN A 243 11.89 -9.40 -7.94
C GLN A 243 12.27 -8.83 -6.57
N ASP A 244 11.61 -7.76 -6.11
CA ASP A 244 11.82 -7.21 -4.77
C ASP A 244 11.39 -8.20 -3.69
N ILE A 245 10.24 -8.86 -3.89
CA ILE A 245 9.75 -9.91 -2.99
C ILE A 245 10.80 -11.01 -2.80
N GLU A 246 11.44 -11.46 -3.88
CA GLU A 246 12.51 -12.48 -3.80
C GLU A 246 13.66 -12.04 -2.88
N ILE A 247 14.01 -10.74 -2.89
CA ILE A 247 15.02 -10.18 -1.99
C ILE A 247 14.50 -10.07 -0.55
N TRP A 248 13.29 -9.55 -0.36
CA TRP A 248 12.74 -9.31 0.97
C TRP A 248 12.51 -10.60 1.76
N GLU A 249 12.04 -11.66 1.09
CA GLU A 249 11.82 -12.97 1.73
C GLU A 249 13.13 -13.69 2.09
N ASN A 250 14.26 -13.25 1.53
CA ASN A 250 15.57 -13.86 1.74
C ASN A 250 16.57 -12.88 2.39
N LYS A 251 16.09 -11.83 3.07
CA LYS A 251 16.94 -10.91 3.86
C LYS A 251 16.44 -10.77 5.29
N ILE A 252 17.31 -10.23 6.13
CA ILE A 252 16.97 -9.82 7.50
C ILE A 252 16.81 -8.30 7.57
N HIS A 253 15.99 -7.83 8.51
CA HIS A 253 15.98 -6.42 8.88
C HIS A 253 17.27 -6.07 9.64
N VAL A 254 17.96 -5.02 9.21
CA VAL A 254 19.19 -4.54 9.86
C VAL A 254 18.92 -3.18 10.52
N PRO A 255 18.87 -3.08 11.86
CA PRO A 255 18.54 -1.82 12.56
C PRO A 255 19.52 -0.67 12.33
N GLN A 256 20.78 -0.99 12.02
CA GLN A 256 21.85 -0.02 11.75
C GLN A 256 22.65 -0.44 10.50
N PRO A 257 22.14 -0.17 9.28
CA PRO A 257 22.81 -0.56 8.06
C PRO A 257 24.09 0.26 7.87
N ARG A 258 25.14 -0.38 7.36
CA ARG A 258 26.35 0.33 6.96
C ARG A 258 26.15 0.85 5.55
N LEU A 259 26.19 2.17 5.39
CA LEU A 259 25.97 2.85 4.11
C LEU A 259 27.29 3.40 3.56
N CYS A 260 27.41 3.39 2.25
CA CYS A 260 28.44 4.10 1.49
C CYS A 260 27.92 5.47 1.02
N ARG A 261 28.76 6.22 0.32
CA ARG A 261 28.43 7.58 -0.15
C ARG A 261 27.27 7.62 -1.15
N ASP A 262 27.16 6.58 -1.96
CA ASP A 262 26.22 6.54 -3.08
C ASP A 262 24.91 5.80 -2.74
N ASP A 263 24.80 5.27 -1.51
CA ASP A 263 23.52 4.81 -0.98
C ASP A 263 22.60 6.01 -0.74
N GLY A 264 21.30 5.82 -0.98
CA GLY A 264 20.34 6.88 -0.72
C GLY A 264 20.09 7.13 0.77
N PRO A 265 19.20 8.08 1.10
CA PRO A 265 19.08 8.66 2.44
C PRO A 265 18.31 7.77 3.45
N ILE A 266 18.73 6.51 3.62
CA ILE A 266 18.10 5.50 4.48
C ILE A 266 17.91 6.00 5.92
N TYR A 267 18.91 6.67 6.49
CA TYR A 267 18.80 7.20 7.86
C TYR A 267 17.81 8.37 7.99
N GLU A 268 17.68 9.21 6.96
CA GLU A 268 16.72 10.31 6.95
C GLU A 268 15.30 9.79 6.77
N MET A 269 15.10 8.83 5.86
CA MET A 269 13.84 8.12 5.70
C MET A 269 13.45 7.42 7.00
N ARG A 270 14.34 6.69 7.65
CA ARG A 270 14.05 6.06 8.96
C ARG A 270 13.72 7.08 10.04
N ARG A 271 14.36 8.26 10.04
CA ARG A 271 14.03 9.35 10.97
C ARG A 271 12.62 9.87 10.74
N TRP A 272 12.23 10.06 9.48
CA TRP A 272 10.85 10.39 9.11
C TRP A 272 9.88 9.28 9.55
N TYR A 273 10.21 8.01 9.32
CA TYR A 273 9.37 6.86 9.63
C TYR A 273 9.12 6.66 11.13
N ARG A 274 10.07 7.06 12.00
CA ARG A 274 9.92 6.96 13.47
C ARG A 274 8.70 7.67 14.04
N GLN A 275 8.13 8.65 13.33
CA GLN A 275 6.93 9.35 13.79
C GLN A 275 5.70 8.46 13.93
N PHE A 276 5.71 7.26 13.30
CA PHE A 276 4.61 6.32 13.33
C PHE A 276 4.82 5.15 14.29
N LEU A 277 5.98 5.09 14.93
CA LEU A 277 6.31 4.09 15.94
C LEU A 277 6.09 4.70 17.34
N PRO A 278 5.73 3.88 18.33
CA PRO A 278 5.62 4.33 19.72
C PRO A 278 6.94 4.83 20.31
#